data_AF-A0A962TUY1-F1
#
_entry.id   AF-A0A962TUY1-F1
#
_cell.length_a   1.000
_cell.length_b   1.000
_cell.length_c   1.000
_cell.angle_alpha   90.00
_cell.angle_beta   90.00
_cell.angle_gamma   90.00
#
_symmetry.space_group_name_H-M   'P 1'
#
loop_
_entity.id
_entity.type
_entity.pdbx_description
1 polymer ?
#
loop_
_entity_poly.entity_id
_entity_poly.type
_entity_poly.pdbx_seq_one_letter_code
_entity_poly.pdbx_strand_id
1 'polypeptide(L)' 'MTILYLLIPLAVGLMIVAVGFFLWTVRTGQYDDLEGPAHRILMDDDDPMIPGKRQPPAAKPDADSTEPEDSADRRE' A
#
# COMPACT_ATOMS: atom_id res chain seq x y z
N MET A 1 -13.80 50.79 -22.14
CA MET A 1 -14.97 49.87 -22.11
C MET A 1 -14.86 48.69 -23.08
N THR A 2 -13.70 48.46 -23.73
CA THR A 2 -13.49 47.39 -24.70
C THR A 2 -13.03 46.06 -24.08
N ILE A 3 -12.35 46.12 -22.92
CA ILE A 3 -11.77 44.95 -22.26
C ILE A 3 -12.83 43.94 -21.79
N LEU A 4 -14.04 44.42 -21.47
CA LEU A 4 -15.17 43.57 -21.06
C LEU A 4 -15.55 42.57 -22.15
N TYR A 5 -15.44 42.95 -23.43
CA TYR A 5 -15.70 42.05 -24.56
C TYR A 5 -14.70 40.91 -24.67
N LEU A 6 -13.51 41.04 -24.08
CA LEU A 6 -12.51 39.98 -24.00
C LEU A 6 -12.67 39.16 -22.72
N LEU A 7 -12.92 39.83 -21.58
CA LEU A 7 -13.00 39.17 -20.27
C LEU A 7 -14.24 38.30 -20.09
N ILE A 8 -15.41 38.73 -20.60
CA ILE A 8 -16.66 37.96 -20.50
C ILE A 8 -16.51 36.59 -21.18
N PRO A 9 -16.14 36.47 -22.47
CA PRO A 9 -16.02 35.16 -23.11
C PRO A 9 -14.87 34.35 -22.53
N LEU A 10 -13.78 34.98 -22.09
CA LEU A 10 -12.68 34.29 -21.42
C LEU A 10 -13.16 33.64 -20.11
N ALA A 11 -13.89 34.38 -19.27
CA ALA A 11 -14.43 33.87 -18.02
C ALA A 11 -15.43 32.73 -18.24
N VAL A 12 -16.33 32.87 -19.22
CA VAL A 12 -17.27 31.80 -19.61
C VAL A 12 -16.52 30.57 -20.10
N GLY A 13 -15.48 30.74 -20.92
CA GLY A 13 -14.63 29.65 -21.38
C GLY A 13 -13.96 28.91 -20.22
N LEU A 14 -13.37 29.64 -19.28
CA LEU A 14 -12.76 29.07 -18.08
C LEU A 14 -13.79 28.32 -17.21
N MET A 15 -15.00 28.85 -17.06
CA MET A 15 -16.09 28.18 -16.34
C MET A 15 -16.48 26.86 -17.02
N ILE A 16 -16.63 26.84 -18.34
CA ILE A 16 -16.96 25.62 -19.08
C ILE A 16 -15.85 24.57 -18.93
N VAL A 17 -14.58 24.98 -19.03
CA VAL A 17 -13.43 24.09 -18.84
C VAL A 17 -13.42 23.51 -17.42
N ALA A 18 -13.64 24.34 -16.39
CA ALA A 18 -13.68 23.88 -15.01
C ALA A 18 -14.80 22.87 -14.77
N VAL A 19 -16.02 23.15 -15.25
CA VAL A 19 -17.16 22.23 -15.14
C VAL A 19 -16.92 20.95 -15.93
N GLY A 20 -16.40 21.03 -17.16
CA GLY A 20 -16.09 19.87 -17.99
C GLY A 20 -15.04 18.97 -17.33
N PHE A 21 -13.99 19.56 -16.78
CA PHE A 21 -12.97 18.83 -16.04
C PHE A 21 -13.54 18.16 -14.79
N PHE A 22 -14.36 18.87 -14.01
CA PHE A 22 -15.04 18.33 -12.83
C PHE A 22 -15.96 17.15 -13.17
N LEU A 23 -16.77 17.27 -14.23
CA LEU A 23 -17.64 16.16 -14.65
C LEU A 23 -16.84 14.95 -15.13
N TRP A 24 -15.68 15.20 -15.77
CA TRP A 24 -14.78 14.13 -16.18
C TRP A 24 -14.14 13.42 -14.98
N THR A 25 -13.69 14.14 -13.95
CA THR A 25 -13.11 13.52 -12.74
C THR A 25 -14.15 12.70 -11.98
N VAL A 26 -15.38 13.21 -11.84
CA VAL A 26 -16.51 12.48 -11.23
C VAL A 26 -16.81 11.20 -12.01
N ARG A 27 -16.88 11.27 -13.34
CA ARG A 27 -17.15 10.09 -14.18
C ARG A 27 -16.01 9.07 -14.16
N THR A 28 -14.78 9.50 -13.89
CA THR A 28 -13.59 8.64 -13.83
C THR A 28 -13.45 7.91 -12.48
N GLY A 29 -14.32 8.19 -11.49
CA GLY A 29 -14.29 7.50 -10.20
C GLY A 29 -13.09 7.88 -9.32
N GLN A 30 -12.42 9.01 -9.60
CA GLN A 30 -11.27 9.49 -8.81
C GLN A 30 -11.63 9.86 -7.36
N TYR A 31 -12.91 9.91 -7.02
CA TYR A 31 -13.40 10.16 -5.66
C TYR A 31 -13.75 8.87 -4.90
N ASP A 32 -13.73 7.71 -5.55
CA ASP A 32 -14.12 6.43 -4.94
C ASP A 32 -13.01 5.83 -4.05
N ASP A 33 -11.75 6.25 -4.22
CA ASP A 33 -10.60 5.79 -3.42
C ASP A 33 -10.13 6.82 -2.37
N LEU A 34 -11.07 7.62 -1.84
CA LEU A 34 -10.78 8.50 -0.68
C LEU A 34 -10.73 7.73 0.65
N GLU A 35 -11.25 6.51 0.69
CA GLU A 35 -11.26 5.63 1.88
C GLU A 35 -9.99 4.78 2.02
N GLY A 36 -9.23 4.62 0.94
CA GLY A 36 -8.08 3.72 0.86
C GLY A 36 -6.93 4.02 1.85
N PRO A 37 -6.51 5.27 2.09
CA PRO A 37 -5.38 5.57 2.98
C PRO A 37 -5.75 5.60 4.47
N ALA A 38 -6.98 6.02 4.80
CA ALA A 38 -7.42 6.24 6.19
C ALA A 38 -7.50 4.93 6.99
N HIS A 39 -7.82 3.82 6.34
CA HIS A 39 -7.92 2.52 7.00
C HIS A 39 -6.55 1.87 7.30
N ARG A 40 -5.48 2.32 6.64
CA ARG A 40 -4.11 1.78 6.83
C ARG A 40 -3.45 2.41 8.06
N ILE A 41 -3.61 3.72 8.23
CA ILE A 41 -3.06 4.46 9.38
C ILE A 41 -3.63 4.00 10.73
N LEU A 42 -4.88 3.50 10.77
CA LEU A 42 -5.50 3.04 12.02
C LEU A 42 -5.30 1.54 12.30
N MET A 43 -4.84 0.76 11.32
CA MET A 43 -4.64 -0.69 11.42
C MET A 43 -3.15 -1.09 11.39
N ASP A 44 -2.23 -0.19 11.04
CA ASP A 44 -0.78 -0.43 11.00
C ASP A 44 -0.13 -0.49 12.40
N ASP A 45 -0.82 -0.06 13.46
CA ASP A 45 -0.29 -0.10 14.84
C ASP A 45 -0.45 -1.48 15.53
N ASP A 46 -1.24 -2.40 14.94
CA ASP A 46 -1.45 -3.76 15.46
C ASP A 46 -0.68 -4.85 14.68
N ASP A 47 0.05 -4.48 13.62
CA ASP A 47 0.90 -5.44 12.90
C ASP A 47 2.34 -5.34 13.41
N PRO A 48 2.87 -6.36 14.12
CA PRO A 48 4.27 -6.36 14.49
C PRO A 48 5.10 -6.35 13.21
N MET A 49 5.71 -5.21 12.93
CA MET A 49 6.75 -4.97 11.92
C MET A 49 7.59 -6.23 11.66
N ILE A 50 7.28 -6.99 10.59
CA ILE A 50 8.21 -7.98 10.01
C ILE A 50 8.61 -7.52 8.61
N PRO A 51 9.64 -6.65 8.50
CA PRO A 51 10.32 -6.43 7.25
C PRO A 51 11.35 -7.54 7.09
N GLY A 52 11.05 -8.52 6.24
CA GLY A 52 12.05 -9.46 5.73
C GLY A 52 11.83 -10.93 6.06
N LYS A 53 10.77 -11.53 5.50
CA LYS A 53 10.81 -12.96 5.16
C LYS A 53 10.55 -13.13 3.67
N ARG A 54 11.58 -12.91 2.84
CA ARG A 54 11.78 -13.88 1.75
C ARG A 54 12.11 -15.17 2.47
N GLN A 55 11.21 -16.15 2.43
CA GLN A 55 11.50 -17.50 2.88
C GLN A 55 12.07 -18.24 1.65
N PRO A 56 13.40 -18.45 1.53
CA PRO A 56 13.89 -19.45 0.61
C PRO A 56 13.51 -20.83 1.18
N PRO A 57 13.27 -21.85 0.34
CA PRO A 57 12.94 -23.18 0.82
C PRO A 57 14.04 -23.68 1.77
N ALA A 58 13.62 -24.18 2.93
CA ALA A 58 14.48 -24.65 4.00
C ALA A 58 15.51 -25.69 3.50
N ALA A 59 16.76 -25.26 3.35
CA ALA A 59 17.90 -26.17 3.39
C ALA A 59 18.24 -26.38 4.88
N LYS A 60 17.94 -27.58 5.37
CA LYS A 60 18.28 -28.01 6.73
C LYS A 60 19.80 -27.93 6.94
N PRO A 61 20.30 -27.32 8.03
CA PRO A 61 21.69 -27.39 8.39
C PRO A 61 21.92 -28.63 9.26
N ASP A 62 22.39 -29.71 8.66
CA ASP A 62 22.87 -30.88 9.38
C ASP A 62 24.38 -30.70 9.61
N ALA A 63 24.71 -29.96 10.67
CA ALA A 63 26.03 -29.84 11.29
C ALA A 63 25.76 -29.41 12.73
N ASP A 64 26.31 -29.95 13.80
CA ASP A 64 27.44 -30.87 14.00
C ASP A 64 27.35 -31.25 15.49
N SER A 65 27.81 -32.46 15.80
CA SER A 65 28.23 -33.01 17.11
C SER A 65 27.75 -32.37 18.44
N THR A 66 27.15 -33.21 19.28
CA THR A 66 27.56 -33.37 20.70
C THR A 66 26.85 -34.60 21.29
N GLU A 67 27.56 -35.72 21.29
CA GLU A 67 27.36 -36.77 22.29
C GLU A 67 27.78 -36.17 23.64
N PRO A 68 27.08 -36.45 24.76
CA PRO A 68 27.49 -37.61 25.54
C PRO A 68 26.38 -38.27 26.37
N GLU A 69 26.79 -39.33 27.07
CA GLU A 69 26.18 -39.98 28.24
C GLU A 69 25.16 -41.07 27.92
N ASP A 70 25.62 -42.32 27.97
CA ASP A 70 25.79 -43.08 29.22
C ASP A 70 24.43 -43.45 29.78
N SER A 71 24.06 -44.71 29.58
CA SER A 71 23.89 -45.66 30.68
C SER A 71 22.98 -46.81 30.27
N ALA A 72 23.50 -48.02 30.49
CA ALA A 72 22.76 -49.17 30.96
C ALA A 72 21.53 -49.65 30.16
N ASP A 73 21.73 -50.65 29.30
CA ASP A 73 20.95 -51.90 29.41
C ASP A 73 21.70 -52.99 28.61
N ARG A 74 22.32 -53.94 29.30
CA ARG A 74 21.79 -55.31 29.46
C ARG A 74 22.14 -56.17 28.24
N ARG A 75 23.25 -56.90 28.32
CA ARG A 75 23.20 -58.36 28.54
C ARG A 75 22.14 -59.02 27.64
N GLU A 76 22.58 -59.63 26.56
CA GLU A 76 22.29 -61.03 26.15
C GLU A 76 23.00 -61.35 24.83
#